data_AF-A0AAP7ZN42-F1
#
_entry.id   AF-A0AAP7ZN42-F1
#
_cell.length_a   1.000
_cell.length_b   1.000
_cell.length_c   1.000
_cell.angle_alpha   90.00
_cell.angle_beta   90.00
_cell.angle_gamma   90.00
#
_symmetry.space_group_name_H-M   'P 1'
#
loop_
_entity.id
_entity.type
_entity.pdbx_description
1 polymer ?
#
loop_
_entity_poly.entity_id
_entity_poly.type
_entity_poly.pdbx_seq_one_letter_code
_entity_poly.pdbx_strand_id
1 'polypeptide(L)'
;MYCAKCSASIFRNTFSCFHPRGNGSPMRMLVSQNPAGQTTHVVTGGMSPAPTGVLQTVSRNTVDGQWLEVSLDTAVSVRYIRITTTGSPSWVSWHELEFYRPAVLPALTRIVPAGVSASGTYGSNAPGQAIDGNNDTPWTATSAPQWIEVDLGAVVPLKKIRLLTSQNPAGQTTHVIKGDTVPAPGRELKVLSGNTADKQWLESSWEGAPVNVRHVRIQTMSSPSWVSWHELEFYR
;
A
#
# COMPACT_ATOMS: atom_id res chain seq x y z
N MET A 1 23.12 46.83 3.47
CA MET A 1 21.69 47.13 3.30
C MET A 1 20.94 46.13 4.17
N TYR A 2 20.18 46.62 5.16
CA TYR A 2 19.67 45.89 6.31
C TYR A 2 18.79 44.68 5.93
N CYS A 3 18.97 43.53 6.60
CA CYS A 3 17.86 42.63 6.90
C CYS A 3 18.16 41.74 8.11
N ALA A 4 17.10 41.36 8.80
CA ALA A 4 17.02 41.10 10.23
C ALA A 4 17.58 39.75 10.71
N LYS A 5 17.91 39.71 12.01
CA LYS A 5 17.93 38.48 12.81
C LYS A 5 16.60 37.74 12.62
N CYS A 6 16.58 36.64 11.88
CA CYS A 6 15.48 35.69 11.94
C CYS A 6 15.74 34.71 13.09
N SER A 7 15.26 35.06 14.29
CA SER A 7 14.83 34.03 15.24
C SER A 7 13.65 33.32 14.59
N ALA A 8 13.82 32.07 14.18
CA ALA A 8 12.74 31.23 13.67
C ALA A 8 11.81 30.83 14.83
N SER A 9 11.01 31.81 15.25
CA SER A 9 9.91 31.67 16.19
C SER A 9 8.68 32.25 15.48
N ILE A 10 7.66 31.39 15.32
CA ILE A 10 6.33 31.65 14.74
C ILE A 10 6.22 31.37 13.23
N PHE A 11 5.86 30.12 12.89
CA PHE A 11 5.06 29.87 11.70
C PHE A 11 3.59 29.76 12.13
N ARG A 12 2.85 30.87 12.00
CA ARG A 12 1.41 30.82 11.75
C ARG A 12 1.26 30.79 10.24
N ASN A 13 1.18 29.59 9.67
CA ASN A 13 0.56 29.37 8.37
C ASN A 13 0.15 27.90 8.29
N THR A 14 -1.09 27.68 7.90
CA THR A 14 -1.69 26.38 7.64
C THR A 14 -0.88 25.71 6.53
N PHE A 15 -0.08 24.70 6.84
CA PHE A 15 0.58 23.89 5.80
C PHE A 15 -0.48 23.03 5.14
N SER A 16 -0.87 23.41 3.92
CA SER A 16 -1.76 22.62 3.06
C SER A 16 -0.99 22.23 1.81
N CYS A 17 -0.18 21.17 1.88
CA CYS A 17 0.37 20.44 0.75
C CYS A 17 0.94 19.10 1.25
N PHE A 18 0.07 18.15 1.60
CA PHE A 18 0.48 16.76 1.81
C PHE A 18 0.56 16.07 0.45
N HIS A 19 1.76 15.81 -0.06
CA HIS A 19 1.93 14.98 -1.25
C HIS A 19 1.98 13.51 -0.83
N PRO A 20 1.15 12.61 -1.41
CA PRO A 20 1.28 11.18 -1.17
C PRO A 20 2.54 10.66 -1.86
N ARG A 21 3.44 10.03 -1.09
CA ARG A 21 4.58 9.26 -1.62
C ARG A 21 4.56 7.87 -1.00
N GLY A 22 4.75 6.84 -1.83
CA GLY A 22 4.95 5.47 -1.36
C GLY A 22 6.29 5.35 -0.62
N ASN A 23 6.31 4.49 0.40
CA ASN A 23 7.46 3.96 1.16
C ASN A 23 8.61 4.94 1.49
N GLY A 24 8.30 6.23 1.69
CA GLY A 24 9.26 7.29 1.99
C GLY A 24 9.21 7.73 3.46
N SER A 25 10.34 8.25 3.95
CA SER A 25 10.45 8.86 5.27
C SER A 25 9.45 10.03 5.42
N PRO A 26 8.82 10.21 6.59
CA PRO A 26 7.79 11.23 6.82
C PRO A 26 8.31 12.68 6.76
N MET A 27 9.61 12.88 6.56
CA MET A 27 10.23 14.19 6.51
C MET A 27 11.49 14.14 5.64
N ARG A 28 11.70 15.20 4.83
CA ARG A 28 12.98 15.44 4.15
C ARG A 28 13.37 16.91 4.16
N MET A 29 14.68 17.17 4.12
CA MET A 29 15.26 18.51 4.23
C MET A 29 16.27 18.76 3.12
N LEU A 30 16.12 19.83 2.34
CA LEU A 30 17.08 20.18 1.29
C LEU A 30 18.18 21.06 1.87
N VAL A 31 19.36 20.47 2.03
CA VAL A 31 20.53 21.08 2.69
C VAL A 31 20.97 22.32 1.93
N SER A 32 21.16 23.44 2.64
CA SER A 32 21.90 24.60 2.16
C SER A 32 23.16 24.79 3.01
N GLN A 33 24.31 24.41 2.48
CA GLN A 33 25.55 24.32 3.27
C GLN A 33 26.82 24.51 2.44
N ASN A 34 27.70 25.40 2.88
CA ASN A 34 29.04 25.55 2.31
C ASN A 34 30.02 26.03 3.40
N PRO A 35 31.09 25.28 3.73
CA PRO A 35 31.57 24.04 3.11
C PRO A 35 30.76 22.78 3.50
N ALA A 36 30.93 21.72 2.72
CA ALA A 36 30.47 20.37 3.07
C ALA A 36 31.11 19.87 4.39
N GLY A 37 30.41 19.00 5.13
CA GLY A 37 30.94 18.41 6.36
C GLY A 37 29.87 17.88 7.33
N GLN A 38 30.31 17.44 8.50
CA GLN A 38 29.48 16.78 9.50
C GLN A 38 28.47 17.75 10.11
N THR A 39 27.19 17.39 10.04
CA THR A 39 26.10 18.20 10.57
C THR A 39 25.19 17.34 11.45
N THR A 40 24.72 17.91 12.57
CA THR A 40 23.83 17.25 13.52
C THR A 40 22.54 18.04 13.70
N HIS A 41 21.41 17.39 13.48
CA HIS A 41 20.06 17.91 13.69
C HIS A 41 19.32 17.10 14.73
N VAL A 42 18.66 17.79 15.66
CA VAL A 42 17.71 17.21 16.61
C VAL A 42 16.31 17.66 16.19
N VAL A 43 15.47 16.70 15.81
CA VAL A 43 14.07 16.92 15.47
C VAL A 43 13.23 16.62 16.70
N THR A 44 12.45 17.60 17.14
CA THR A 44 11.54 17.51 18.27
C THR A 44 10.10 17.75 17.82
N GLY A 45 9.13 17.12 18.48
CA GLY A 45 7.71 17.22 18.17
C GLY A 45 6.82 17.18 19.40
N GLY A 46 5.62 17.76 19.29
CA GLY A 46 4.64 17.82 20.37
C GLY A 46 3.35 18.54 19.99
N MET A 47 2.36 18.51 20.88
CA MET A 47 1.05 19.15 20.68
C MET A 47 1.04 20.64 21.01
N SER A 48 2.05 21.12 21.73
CA SER A 48 2.21 22.51 22.14
C SER A 48 3.37 23.18 21.38
N PRO A 49 3.35 24.52 21.21
CA PRO A 49 4.50 25.27 20.70
C PRO A 49 5.77 25.00 21.52
N ALA A 50 6.95 25.15 20.90
CA ALA A 50 8.25 24.82 21.48
C ALA A 50 8.34 23.37 22.01
N PRO A 51 8.13 22.36 21.14
CA PRO A 51 8.14 20.97 21.55
C PRO A 51 9.52 20.54 22.09
N THR A 52 9.50 19.61 23.05
CA THR A 52 10.71 19.04 23.67
C THR A 52 10.86 17.53 23.44
N GLY A 53 9.80 16.84 23.00
CA GLY A 53 9.86 15.41 22.72
C GLY A 53 10.72 15.13 21.50
N VAL A 54 11.85 14.45 21.66
CA VAL A 54 12.76 14.13 20.55
C VAL A 54 12.13 13.04 19.69
N LEU A 55 11.92 13.33 18.41
CA LEU A 55 11.43 12.39 17.40
C LEU A 55 12.56 11.70 16.64
N GLN A 56 13.67 12.41 16.44
CA GLN A 56 14.84 11.88 15.76
C GLN A 56 16.08 12.74 16.01
N THR A 57 17.26 12.11 16.02
CA THR A 57 18.56 12.80 15.89
C THR A 57 19.28 12.31 14.65
N VAL A 58 19.69 13.22 13.79
CA VAL A 58 20.39 12.92 12.53
C VAL A 58 21.78 13.54 12.59
N SER A 59 22.84 12.73 12.57
CA SER A 59 24.22 13.21 12.52
C SER A 59 24.97 12.53 11.37
N ARG A 60 25.31 13.29 10.32
CA ARG A 60 26.03 12.78 9.13
C ARG A 60 26.66 13.92 8.34
N ASN A 61 27.59 13.58 7.44
CA ASN A 61 28.12 14.53 6.46
C ASN A 61 27.02 14.97 5.50
N THR A 62 26.89 16.28 5.31
CA THR A 62 25.93 16.91 4.41
C THR A 62 26.65 17.83 3.42
N VAL A 63 26.05 17.97 2.23
CA VAL A 63 26.53 18.83 1.13
C VAL A 63 25.39 19.68 0.57
N ASP A 64 25.68 20.83 -0.04
CA ASP A 64 24.66 21.70 -0.65
C ASP A 64 23.80 20.95 -1.68
N GLY A 65 22.49 21.19 -1.67
CA GLY A 65 21.53 20.58 -2.60
C GLY A 65 21.19 19.12 -2.30
N GLN A 66 21.75 18.52 -1.25
CA GLN A 66 21.41 17.16 -0.82
C GLN A 66 20.03 17.12 -0.15
N TRP A 67 19.18 16.18 -0.57
CA TRP A 67 18.01 15.80 0.22
C TRP A 67 18.41 14.87 1.38
N LEU A 68 18.13 15.32 2.60
CA LEU A 68 18.28 14.55 3.82
C LEU A 68 16.95 13.89 4.17
N GLU A 69 16.84 12.58 3.95
CA GLU A 69 15.67 11.80 4.34
C GLU A 69 15.71 11.47 5.84
N VAL A 70 14.63 11.77 6.57
CA VAL A 70 14.54 11.65 8.03
C VAL A 70 13.33 10.80 8.42
N SER A 71 13.61 9.57 8.87
CA SER A 71 12.60 8.74 9.54
C SER A 71 12.29 9.33 10.91
N LEU A 72 11.05 9.71 11.14
CA LEU A 72 10.55 10.15 12.44
C LEU A 72 9.92 8.96 13.17
N ASP A 73 9.94 8.97 14.49
CA ASP A 73 9.05 8.09 15.25
C ASP A 73 7.59 8.51 15.02
N THR A 74 6.89 7.70 14.22
CA THR A 74 5.50 7.97 13.80
C THR A 74 4.46 7.51 14.82
N ALA A 75 4.89 6.87 15.93
CA ALA A 75 3.99 6.47 17.01
C ALA A 75 3.40 7.67 17.79
N VAL A 76 3.93 8.88 17.58
CA VAL A 76 3.53 10.09 18.29
C VAL A 76 2.80 11.05 17.35
N SER A 77 1.55 11.38 17.68
CA SER A 77 0.84 12.49 17.03
C SER A 77 1.41 13.83 17.50
N VAL A 78 1.82 14.69 16.55
CA VAL A 78 2.40 16.01 16.84
C VAL A 78 1.71 17.11 16.05
N ARG A 79 1.65 18.31 16.62
CA ARG A 79 1.14 19.52 15.96
C ARG A 79 2.26 20.49 15.58
N TYR A 80 3.34 20.49 16.35
CA TYR A 80 4.49 21.34 16.16
C TYR A 80 5.72 20.47 16.01
N ILE A 81 6.56 20.77 15.02
CA ILE A 81 7.90 20.20 14.85
C ILE A 81 8.90 21.35 15.00
N ARG A 82 10.01 21.07 15.67
CA ARG A 82 11.17 21.96 15.76
C ARG A 82 12.43 21.19 15.39
N ILE A 83 13.21 21.79 14.50
CA ILE A 83 14.49 21.25 14.06
C ILE A 83 15.59 22.13 14.63
N THR A 84 16.48 21.54 15.40
CA THR A 84 17.61 22.25 16.03
C THR A 84 18.90 21.67 15.47
N THR A 85 19.66 22.48 14.73
CA THR A 85 21.01 22.09 14.32
C THR A 85 21.98 22.35 15.47
N THR A 86 22.57 21.29 16.02
CA THR A 86 23.48 21.36 17.17
C THR A 86 24.95 21.26 16.79
N GLY A 87 25.25 20.91 15.54
CA GLY A 87 26.59 20.97 14.95
C GLY A 87 26.50 21.18 13.45
N SER A 88 27.35 22.05 12.90
CA SER A 88 27.42 22.36 11.46
C SER A 88 28.78 23.00 11.15
N PRO A 89 29.40 22.72 9.99
CA PRO A 89 30.63 23.36 9.55
C PRO A 89 30.39 24.77 8.95
N SER A 90 29.14 25.14 8.70
CA SER A 90 28.76 26.45 8.14
C SER A 90 27.54 27.04 8.85
N TRP A 91 27.11 28.22 8.40
CA TRP A 91 25.80 28.76 8.77
C TRP A 91 24.69 27.77 8.46
N VAL A 92 23.71 27.71 9.38
CA VAL A 92 22.59 26.78 9.29
C VAL A 92 21.54 27.38 8.36
N SER A 93 21.34 26.76 7.20
CA SER A 93 20.34 27.15 6.22
C SER A 93 19.73 25.91 5.56
N TRP A 94 18.54 26.08 5.01
CA TRP A 94 17.80 25.06 4.26
C TRP A 94 17.19 25.71 3.03
N HIS A 95 17.22 25.00 1.90
CA HIS A 95 16.48 25.44 0.72
C HIS A 95 14.99 25.13 0.85
N GLU A 96 14.65 23.95 1.39
CA GLU A 96 13.27 23.46 1.45
C GLU A 96 13.08 22.44 2.58
N LEU A 97 11.87 22.35 3.13
CA LEU A 97 11.46 21.34 4.11
C LEU A 97 10.15 20.71 3.68
N GLU A 98 10.12 19.39 3.57
CA GLU A 98 8.90 18.67 3.21
C GLU A 98 8.51 17.66 4.29
N PHE A 99 7.21 17.62 4.59
CA PHE A 99 6.61 16.72 5.56
C PHE A 99 5.53 15.88 4.88
N TYR A 100 5.58 14.58 5.12
CA TYR A 100 4.66 13.62 4.57
C TYR A 100 3.92 12.93 5.70
N ARG A 101 2.62 12.70 5.49
CA ARG A 101 1.94 11.68 6.28
C ARG A 101 2.48 10.34 5.83
N PRO A 102 2.98 9.49 6.75
CA PRO A 102 3.09 8.08 6.44
C PRO A 102 1.71 7.66 5.93
N ALA A 103 1.66 6.97 4.79
CA ALA A 103 0.45 6.28 4.40
C ALA A 103 0.24 5.16 5.43
N VAL A 104 -0.35 5.48 6.59
CA VAL A 104 -0.94 4.48 7.47
C VAL A 104 -2.24 4.08 6.79
N LEU A 105 -2.12 3.34 5.70
CA LEU A 105 -3.26 2.61 5.17
C LEU A 105 -3.65 1.66 6.31
N PRO A 106 -4.90 1.71 6.81
CA PRO A 106 -5.32 0.78 7.85
C PRO A 106 -4.99 -0.63 7.36
N ALA A 107 -4.37 -1.43 8.22
CA ALA A 107 -3.94 -2.77 7.87
C ALA A 107 -5.13 -3.54 7.26
N LEU A 108 -4.92 -4.11 6.08
CA LEU A 108 -5.93 -4.89 5.38
C LEU A 108 -6.39 -6.04 6.25
N THR A 109 -7.70 -6.13 6.47
CA THR A 109 -8.29 -7.24 7.21
C THR A 109 -8.72 -8.32 6.23
N ARG A 110 -8.17 -9.53 6.37
CA ARG A 110 -8.59 -10.69 5.55
C ARG A 110 -10.05 -11.01 5.85
N ILE A 111 -10.85 -11.17 4.80
CA ILE A 111 -12.25 -11.59 4.87
C ILE A 111 -12.27 -13.12 4.87
N VAL A 112 -13.05 -13.72 5.77
CA VAL A 112 -13.40 -15.14 5.72
C VAL A 112 -14.67 -15.27 4.90
N PRO A 113 -14.63 -15.91 3.72
CA PRO A 113 -15.83 -16.09 2.91
C PRO A 113 -16.90 -16.92 3.60
N ALA A 114 -18.17 -16.63 3.34
CA ALA A 114 -19.31 -17.39 3.85
C ALA A 114 -19.65 -18.60 2.96
N GLY A 115 -19.26 -18.56 1.68
CA GLY A 115 -19.49 -19.65 0.76
C GLY A 115 -18.82 -19.45 -0.59
N VAL A 116 -18.79 -20.51 -1.38
CA VAL A 116 -18.21 -20.51 -2.72
C VAL A 116 -18.97 -21.47 -3.63
N SER A 117 -19.12 -21.08 -4.89
CA SER A 117 -19.71 -21.90 -5.94
C SER A 117 -18.87 -21.76 -7.21
N ALA A 118 -18.98 -22.71 -8.13
CA ALA A 118 -18.25 -22.64 -9.38
C ALA A 118 -19.06 -23.20 -10.54
N SER A 119 -18.64 -22.84 -11.75
CA SER A 119 -19.13 -23.40 -13.02
C SER A 119 -18.97 -24.91 -13.15
N GLY A 120 -18.02 -25.51 -12.45
CA GLY A 120 -17.72 -26.93 -12.51
C GLY A 120 -16.71 -27.37 -11.48
N THR A 121 -16.42 -28.66 -11.45
CA THR A 121 -15.44 -29.30 -10.56
C THR A 121 -14.90 -30.53 -11.26
N TYR A 122 -13.60 -30.79 -11.09
CA TYR A 122 -12.94 -31.99 -11.58
C TYR A 122 -12.43 -32.84 -10.41
N GLY A 123 -12.90 -34.09 -10.33
CA GLY A 123 -12.51 -35.02 -9.27
C GLY A 123 -12.82 -34.48 -7.87
N SER A 124 -11.84 -34.56 -6.97
CA SER A 124 -11.93 -34.04 -5.60
C SER A 124 -11.68 -32.55 -5.47
N ASN A 125 -11.35 -31.85 -6.57
CA ASN A 125 -10.87 -30.46 -6.56
C ASN A 125 -12.03 -29.45 -6.44
N ALA A 126 -12.77 -29.50 -5.33
CA ALA A 126 -14.00 -28.77 -5.09
C ALA A 126 -13.79 -27.26 -4.85
N PRO A 127 -14.81 -26.41 -5.09
CA PRO A 127 -14.65 -24.95 -5.02
C PRO A 127 -14.19 -24.44 -3.65
N GLY A 128 -14.57 -25.15 -2.58
CA GLY A 128 -14.17 -24.85 -1.20
C GLY A 128 -12.66 -24.82 -0.97
N GLN A 129 -11.90 -25.59 -1.75
CA GLN A 129 -10.45 -25.67 -1.58
C GLN A 129 -9.72 -24.40 -2.01
N ALA A 130 -10.32 -23.57 -2.86
CA ALA A 130 -9.72 -22.29 -3.24
C ALA A 130 -9.94 -21.18 -2.19
N ILE A 131 -10.52 -21.47 -1.03
CA ILE A 131 -10.73 -20.52 0.08
C ILE A 131 -10.47 -21.16 1.45
N ASP A 132 -9.78 -22.30 1.49
CA ASP A 132 -9.58 -23.08 2.72
C ASP A 132 -8.30 -22.70 3.48
N GLY A 133 -7.49 -21.79 2.92
CA GLY A 133 -6.22 -21.36 3.51
C GLY A 133 -5.06 -22.33 3.23
N ASN A 134 -5.27 -23.39 2.46
CA ASN A 134 -4.25 -24.35 2.07
C ASN A 134 -3.88 -24.19 0.60
N ASN A 135 -2.73 -23.55 0.38
CA ASN A 135 -2.22 -23.29 -0.97
C ASN A 135 -1.88 -24.56 -1.77
N ASP A 136 -1.90 -25.76 -1.20
CA ASP A 136 -1.57 -27.02 -1.89
C ASP A 136 -2.79 -27.78 -2.41
N THR A 137 -4.00 -27.31 -2.12
CA THR A 137 -5.26 -27.93 -2.55
C THR A 137 -6.03 -27.00 -3.48
N PRO A 138 -5.96 -27.16 -4.81
CA PRO A 138 -6.69 -26.29 -5.72
C PRO A 138 -8.14 -26.71 -5.93
N TRP A 139 -9.00 -25.73 -6.19
CA TRP A 139 -10.20 -25.96 -7.00
C TRP A 139 -9.79 -26.11 -8.47
N THR A 140 -10.40 -27.04 -9.20
CA THR A 140 -10.12 -27.26 -10.62
C THR A 140 -11.41 -27.51 -11.41
N ALA A 141 -11.52 -26.89 -12.57
CA ALA A 141 -12.52 -27.16 -13.60
C ALA A 141 -11.84 -27.53 -14.93
N THR A 142 -12.61 -27.67 -16.01
CA THR A 142 -12.09 -28.03 -17.34
C THR A 142 -11.52 -26.80 -18.08
N SER A 143 -11.53 -26.83 -19.42
CA SER A 143 -11.08 -25.72 -20.26
C SER A 143 -11.90 -24.45 -20.04
N ALA A 144 -11.24 -23.29 -20.15
CA ALA A 144 -11.89 -22.00 -20.20
C ALA A 144 -12.96 -21.94 -21.34
N PRO A 145 -14.04 -21.17 -21.18
CA PRO A 145 -14.33 -20.31 -20.05
C PRO A 145 -14.86 -21.07 -18.82
N GLN A 146 -14.38 -20.72 -17.63
CA GLN A 146 -14.88 -21.21 -16.35
C GLN A 146 -14.90 -20.07 -15.34
N TRP A 147 -15.72 -20.18 -14.31
CA TRP A 147 -15.80 -19.22 -13.22
C TRP A 147 -15.88 -19.90 -11.85
N ILE A 148 -15.39 -19.17 -10.84
CA ILE A 148 -15.60 -19.42 -9.41
C ILE A 148 -16.15 -18.13 -8.77
N GLU A 149 -17.17 -18.25 -7.93
CA GLU A 149 -17.87 -17.15 -7.28
C GLU A 149 -17.87 -17.34 -5.77
N VAL A 150 -17.43 -16.31 -5.06
CA VAL A 150 -17.26 -16.28 -3.61
C VAL A 150 -18.29 -15.33 -3.00
N ASP A 151 -19.06 -15.81 -2.01
CA ASP A 151 -19.89 -14.98 -1.13
C ASP A 151 -19.05 -14.54 0.07
N LEU A 152 -18.83 -13.23 0.20
CA LEU A 152 -18.08 -12.62 1.30
C LEU A 152 -18.89 -12.54 2.61
N GLY A 153 -20.15 -13.00 2.61
CA GLY A 153 -21.05 -13.08 3.77
C GLY A 153 -21.81 -11.79 4.06
N ALA A 154 -21.24 -10.64 3.73
CA ALA A 154 -21.88 -9.33 3.85
C ALA A 154 -21.37 -8.39 2.75
N VAL A 155 -22.07 -7.27 2.55
CA VAL A 155 -21.55 -6.18 1.72
C VAL A 155 -20.37 -5.55 2.46
N VAL A 156 -19.19 -5.60 1.85
CA VAL A 156 -17.93 -5.09 2.41
C VAL A 156 -17.25 -4.13 1.44
N PRO A 157 -16.48 -3.15 1.94
CA PRO A 157 -15.62 -2.32 1.10
C PRO A 157 -14.38 -3.12 0.68
N LEU A 158 -14.46 -3.86 -0.42
CA LEU A 158 -13.35 -4.66 -0.93
C LEU A 158 -12.20 -3.72 -1.33
N LYS A 159 -11.04 -3.94 -0.72
CA LYS A 159 -9.82 -3.15 -0.92
C LYS A 159 -8.74 -3.90 -1.67
N LYS A 160 -8.65 -5.22 -1.51
CA LYS A 160 -7.63 -6.03 -2.18
C LYS A 160 -8.13 -7.44 -2.44
N ILE A 161 -7.68 -8.02 -3.54
CA ILE A 161 -7.76 -9.46 -3.79
C ILE A 161 -6.37 -10.02 -4.12
N ARG A 162 -6.17 -11.30 -3.79
CA ARG A 162 -5.02 -12.09 -4.20
C ARG A 162 -5.54 -13.42 -4.73
N LEU A 163 -5.06 -13.84 -5.90
CA LEU A 163 -5.50 -15.06 -6.59
C LEU A 163 -4.25 -15.91 -6.87
N LEU A 164 -4.13 -17.10 -6.26
CA LEU A 164 -3.00 -18.00 -6.44
C LEU A 164 -3.30 -18.98 -7.57
N THR A 165 -2.62 -18.80 -8.68
CA THR A 165 -2.84 -19.62 -9.90
C THR A 165 -2.45 -21.07 -9.67
N SER A 166 -3.31 -21.99 -10.09
CA SER A 166 -2.94 -23.39 -10.32
C SER A 166 -2.93 -23.62 -11.83
N GLN A 167 -1.76 -23.75 -12.43
CA GLN A 167 -1.64 -23.77 -13.90
C GLN A 167 -0.41 -24.51 -14.38
N ASN A 168 -0.63 -25.54 -15.20
CA ASN A 168 0.42 -26.24 -15.91
C ASN A 168 -0.13 -26.74 -17.27
N PRO A 169 0.47 -26.36 -18.42
CA PRO A 169 1.67 -25.53 -18.57
C PRO A 169 1.43 -24.05 -18.28
N ALA A 170 2.52 -23.32 -17.98
CA ALA A 170 2.49 -21.86 -17.90
C ALA A 170 2.21 -21.22 -19.28
N GLY A 171 1.60 -20.04 -19.30
CA GLY A 171 1.28 -19.32 -20.54
C GLY A 171 0.23 -18.23 -20.37
N GLN A 172 -0.21 -17.66 -21.49
CA GLN A 172 -1.11 -16.51 -21.53
C GLN A 172 -2.50 -16.87 -20.99
N THR A 173 -2.97 -16.11 -20.00
CA THR A 173 -4.34 -16.21 -19.47
C THR A 173 -5.09 -14.89 -19.60
N THR A 174 -6.40 -14.95 -19.45
CA THR A 174 -7.24 -13.77 -19.23
C THR A 174 -8.30 -14.10 -18.20
N HIS A 175 -8.32 -13.33 -17.11
CA HIS A 175 -9.28 -13.43 -16.02
C HIS A 175 -10.04 -12.11 -15.87
N VAL A 176 -11.35 -12.19 -15.71
CA VAL A 176 -12.22 -11.04 -15.44
C VAL A 176 -12.76 -11.19 -14.02
N ILE A 177 -12.41 -10.24 -13.15
CA ILE A 177 -12.95 -10.13 -11.81
C ILE A 177 -14.22 -9.28 -11.89
N LYS A 178 -15.34 -9.85 -11.45
CA LYS A 178 -16.64 -9.17 -11.34
C LYS A 178 -17.09 -9.12 -9.89
N GLY A 179 -17.88 -8.13 -9.51
CA GLY A 179 -18.47 -8.12 -8.17
C GLY A 179 -19.62 -7.14 -7.96
N ASP A 180 -20.64 -7.61 -7.24
CA ASP A 180 -21.90 -6.92 -6.94
C ASP A 180 -22.39 -7.29 -5.52
N THR A 181 -23.51 -6.70 -5.11
CA THR A 181 -24.17 -7.02 -3.83
C THR A 181 -25.08 -8.23 -3.90
N VAL A 182 -25.36 -8.74 -5.11
CA VAL A 182 -26.22 -9.90 -5.39
C VAL A 182 -25.41 -11.02 -6.07
N PRO A 183 -25.85 -12.28 -5.98
CA PRO A 183 -25.22 -13.41 -6.68
C PRO A 183 -25.17 -13.21 -8.20
N ALA A 184 -24.27 -13.92 -8.87
CA ALA A 184 -24.01 -13.80 -10.32
C ALA A 184 -23.66 -12.36 -10.75
N PRO A 185 -22.58 -11.78 -10.18
CA PRO A 185 -22.22 -10.39 -10.42
C PRO A 185 -21.90 -10.11 -11.89
N GLY A 186 -22.43 -9.01 -12.39
CA GLY A 186 -22.25 -8.52 -13.76
C GLY A 186 -21.24 -7.38 -13.87
N ARG A 187 -21.05 -6.59 -12.80
CA ARG A 187 -20.12 -5.45 -12.80
C ARG A 187 -18.66 -5.92 -12.85
N GLU A 188 -17.96 -5.57 -13.92
CA GLU A 188 -16.53 -5.76 -14.04
C GLU A 188 -15.75 -4.83 -13.10
N LEU A 189 -14.86 -5.40 -12.30
CA LEU A 189 -13.98 -4.67 -11.38
C LEU A 189 -12.55 -4.56 -11.93
N LYS A 190 -12.08 -5.61 -12.62
CA LYS A 190 -10.73 -5.68 -13.17
C LYS A 190 -10.60 -6.81 -14.21
N VAL A 191 -9.81 -6.56 -15.24
CA VAL A 191 -9.26 -7.60 -16.13
C VAL A 191 -7.78 -7.82 -15.81
N LEU A 192 -7.39 -9.08 -15.68
CA LEU A 192 -6.02 -9.53 -15.56
C LEU A 192 -5.69 -10.36 -16.80
N SER A 193 -4.78 -9.88 -17.65
CA SER A 193 -4.35 -10.59 -18.85
C SER A 193 -2.83 -10.53 -18.95
N GLY A 194 -2.21 -11.68 -19.17
CA GLY A 194 -0.76 -11.85 -19.22
C GLY A 194 -0.35 -13.30 -19.07
N ASN A 195 0.96 -13.56 -19.18
CA ASN A 195 1.49 -14.88 -18.88
C ASN A 195 1.41 -15.17 -17.38
N THR A 196 0.88 -16.33 -17.05
CA THR A 196 0.81 -16.85 -15.68
C THR A 196 1.49 -18.21 -15.58
N ALA A 197 2.01 -18.53 -14.39
CA ALA A 197 2.59 -19.83 -14.05
C ALA A 197 1.93 -20.42 -12.80
N ASP A 198 2.22 -21.67 -12.46
CA ASP A 198 1.76 -22.26 -11.19
C ASP A 198 2.29 -21.48 -9.98
N LYS A 199 1.49 -21.40 -8.91
CA LYS A 199 1.83 -20.75 -7.63
C LYS A 199 2.19 -19.25 -7.76
N GLN A 200 1.72 -18.58 -8.80
CA GLN A 200 1.87 -17.14 -8.95
C GLN A 200 0.69 -16.40 -8.30
N TRP A 201 1.00 -15.47 -7.40
CA TRP A 201 -0.01 -14.55 -6.89
C TRP A 201 -0.32 -13.46 -7.92
N LEU A 202 -1.59 -13.36 -8.30
CA LEU A 202 -2.12 -12.20 -9.01
C LEU A 202 -2.83 -11.30 -8.02
N GLU A 203 -2.57 -10.00 -8.07
CA GLU A 203 -3.13 -9.05 -7.10
C GLU A 203 -3.86 -7.90 -7.79
N SER A 204 -4.90 -7.39 -7.13
CA SER A 204 -5.56 -6.14 -7.51
C SER A 204 -5.96 -5.38 -6.25
N SER A 205 -5.77 -4.06 -6.27
CA SER A 205 -6.03 -3.19 -5.13
C SER A 205 -6.93 -2.02 -5.55
N TRP A 206 -7.86 -1.70 -4.65
CA TRP A 206 -8.79 -0.58 -4.66
C TRP A 206 -8.67 0.22 -3.35
N GLU A 207 -7.51 0.20 -2.68
CA GLU A 207 -7.35 0.85 -1.37
C GLU A 207 -7.64 2.36 -1.38
N GLY A 208 -7.37 3.05 -2.51
CA GLY A 208 -7.71 4.47 -2.68
C GLY A 208 -9.19 4.74 -2.97
N ALA A 209 -9.95 3.74 -3.42
CA ALA A 209 -11.37 3.83 -3.73
C ALA A 209 -12.05 2.45 -3.61
N PRO A 210 -12.33 1.98 -2.37
CA PRO A 210 -12.82 0.62 -2.13
C PRO A 210 -14.16 0.36 -2.83
N VAL A 211 -14.34 -0.87 -3.33
CA VAL A 211 -15.56 -1.26 -4.04
C VAL A 211 -16.48 -2.04 -3.12
N ASN A 212 -17.71 -1.54 -2.92
CA ASN A 212 -18.70 -2.25 -2.11
C ASN A 212 -19.25 -3.45 -2.89
N VAL A 213 -19.02 -4.66 -2.36
CA VAL A 213 -19.45 -5.94 -2.94
C VAL A 213 -19.77 -6.95 -1.85
N ARG A 214 -20.59 -7.94 -2.18
CA ARG A 214 -20.77 -9.16 -1.39
C ARG A 214 -20.34 -10.39 -2.18
N HIS A 215 -20.66 -10.43 -3.47
CA HIS A 215 -20.31 -11.55 -4.35
C HIS A 215 -19.19 -11.12 -5.27
N VAL A 216 -18.13 -11.92 -5.35
CA VAL A 216 -17.00 -11.72 -6.27
C VAL A 216 -16.84 -12.96 -7.14
N ARG A 217 -16.84 -12.78 -8.45
CA ARG A 217 -16.66 -13.85 -9.43
C ARG A 217 -15.35 -13.65 -10.19
N ILE A 218 -14.54 -14.70 -10.22
CA ILE A 218 -13.33 -14.78 -11.04
C ILE A 218 -13.68 -15.63 -12.26
N GLN A 219 -13.79 -14.98 -13.42
CA GLN A 219 -14.11 -15.65 -14.68
C GLN A 219 -12.85 -15.75 -15.54
N THR A 220 -12.32 -16.95 -15.70
CA THR A 220 -11.20 -17.22 -16.61
C THR A 220 -11.76 -17.37 -18.02
N MET A 221 -11.38 -16.46 -18.91
CA MET A 221 -11.82 -16.39 -20.30
C MET A 221 -10.92 -17.20 -21.24
N SER A 222 -9.63 -17.29 -20.92
CA SER A 222 -8.62 -18.02 -21.68
C SER A 222 -7.53 -18.54 -20.76
N SER A 223 -7.06 -19.77 -20.99
CA SER A 223 -5.92 -20.39 -20.30
C SER A 223 -5.34 -21.51 -21.17
N PRO A 224 -4.01 -21.73 -21.14
CA PRO A 224 -3.37 -22.87 -21.81
C PRO A 224 -3.60 -24.21 -21.09
N SER A 225 -4.15 -24.18 -19.86
CA SER A 225 -4.44 -25.36 -19.06
C SER A 225 -5.91 -25.40 -18.63
N TRP A 226 -6.26 -26.40 -17.83
CA TRP A 226 -7.49 -26.38 -17.05
C TRP A 226 -7.56 -25.14 -16.16
N VAL A 227 -8.77 -24.62 -15.95
CA VAL A 227 -8.97 -23.47 -15.06
C VAL A 227 -8.93 -23.95 -13.62
N SER A 228 -7.95 -23.47 -12.86
CA SER A 228 -7.69 -23.94 -11.52
C SER A 228 -7.09 -22.82 -10.66
N TRP A 229 -7.44 -22.80 -9.38
CA TRP A 229 -6.93 -21.83 -8.39
C TRP A 229 -6.56 -22.57 -7.11
N HIS A 230 -5.33 -22.36 -6.62
CA HIS A 230 -4.90 -22.90 -5.33
C HIS A 230 -5.58 -22.19 -4.17
N GLU A 231 -5.66 -20.85 -4.20
CA GLU A 231 -6.21 -20.07 -3.09
C GLU A 231 -6.65 -18.67 -3.55
N LEU A 232 -7.74 -18.16 -2.97
CA LEU A 232 -8.30 -16.83 -3.21
C LEU A 232 -8.42 -16.09 -1.87
N GLU A 233 -7.82 -14.91 -1.79
CA GLU A 233 -7.88 -14.05 -0.61
C GLU A 233 -8.53 -12.71 -0.93
N PHE A 234 -9.35 -12.22 0.00
CA PHE A 234 -10.09 -10.96 -0.12
C PHE A 234 -9.85 -10.13 1.14
N TYR A 235 -9.74 -8.81 0.98
CA TYR A 235 -9.43 -7.91 2.09
C TYR A 235 -10.27 -6.64 2.07
N ARG A 236 -10.57 -6.11 3.25
CA ARG A 236 -11.26 -4.84 3.49
C ARG A 236 -10.49 -3.94 4.46
#